data_AF-A0A1S1R286-F1
#
_entry.id   AF-A0A1S1R286-F1
#
_cell.length_a   1.000
_cell.length_b   1.000
_cell.length_c   1.000
_cell.angle_alpha   90.00
_cell.angle_beta   90.00
_cell.angle_gamma   90.00
#
_symmetry.space_group_name_H-M   'P 1'
#
loop_
_entity.id
_entity.type
_entity.pdbx_description
1 polymer ?
#
loop_
_entity_poly.entity_id
_entity_poly.type
_entity_poly.pdbx_seq_one_letter_code
_entity_poly.pdbx_strand_id
1 'polypeptide(L)' 'MRWYSFAPFTHVPIEEATVGALRRSAAGHDVSIMPRSTRSRTPDEKLESFRSRARRAVAAQA' A
#
# COMPACT_ATOMS: atom_id res chain seq x y z
N MET A 1 0.08 12.32 19.96
CA MET A 1 0.13 11.41 18.78
C MET A 1 1.23 11.90 17.87
N ARG A 2 2.18 11.04 17.45
CA ARG A 2 3.19 11.42 16.44
C ARG A 2 2.55 11.31 15.06
N TRP A 3 2.49 12.41 14.32
CA TRP A 3 2.16 12.36 12.90
C TRP A 3 3.28 11.59 12.20
N TYR A 4 2.95 10.45 11.60
CA TYR A 4 3.90 9.71 10.81
C TYR A 4 4.07 10.44 9.47
N SER A 5 5.14 11.24 9.38
CA SER A 5 5.57 11.84 8.13
C SER A 5 6.63 10.94 7.51
N PHE A 6 6.38 10.46 6.30
CA PHE A 6 7.29 9.64 5.51
C PHE A 6 7.71 10.43 4.27
N ALA A 7 9.01 10.62 4.10
CA ALA A 7 9.61 11.30 2.96
C ALA A 7 10.27 10.26 2.03
N PRO A 8 9.55 9.71 1.03
CA PRO A 8 10.04 8.61 0.19
C PRO A 8 11.27 8.97 -0.65
N PHE A 9 11.48 10.26 -0.91
CA PHE A 9 12.51 10.76 -1.82
C PHE A 9 13.58 11.60 -1.11
N THR A 10 13.82 11.38 0.19
CA THR A 10 14.83 12.14 0.96
C THR A 10 16.24 12.12 0.33
N HIS A 11 16.57 11.07 -0.42
CA HIS A 11 17.87 10.93 -1.09
C HIS A 11 17.88 11.33 -2.57
N VAL A 12 16.74 11.81 -3.09
CA VAL A 12 16.59 12.17 -4.50
C VAL A 12 16.49 13.70 -4.60
N PRO A 13 17.26 14.35 -5.49
CA PRO A 13 17.11 15.78 -5.74
C PRO A 13 15.66 16.12 -6.11
N ILE A 14 15.15 17.28 -5.68
CA ILE A 14 13.73 17.62 -5.86
C ILE A 14 13.32 17.69 -7.34
N GLU A 15 14.23 18.11 -8.20
CA GLU A 15 14.07 18.13 -9.67
C GLU A 15 13.82 16.73 -10.24
N GLU A 16 14.41 15.70 -9.62
CA GLU A 16 14.29 14.30 -9.97
C GLU A 16 13.14 13.58 -9.23
N ALA A 17 12.59 14.21 -8.19
CA ALA A 17 11.43 13.73 -7.44
C ALA A 17 10.08 14.05 -8.10
N THR A 18 10.09 14.47 -9.37
CA THR A 18 8.88 14.71 -10.16
C THR A 18 8.38 13.41 -10.80
N VAL A 19 7.06 13.29 -11.02
CA VAL A 19 6.45 12.10 -11.66
C VAL A 19 7.09 11.80 -13.02
N GLY A 20 7.42 12.84 -13.79
CA GLY A 20 8.06 12.70 -15.10
C GLY A 20 9.47 12.14 -14.99
N ALA A 21 10.28 12.63 -14.05
CA ALA A 21 11.64 12.12 -13.84
C ALA A 21 11.63 10.66 -13.36
N LEU A 22 10.77 10.32 -12.40
CA LEU A 22 10.62 8.95 -11.91
C LEU A 22 10.12 7.97 -12.99
N ARG A 23 9.21 8.40 -13.87
CA ARG A 23 8.78 7.56 -15.01
C ARG A 23 9.89 7.33 -16.02
N ARG A 24 10.73 8.33 -16.27
CA ARG A 24 11.89 8.20 -17.16
C ARG A 24 12.95 7.29 -16.56
N SER A 25 13.22 7.38 -15.24
CA SER A 25 14.18 6.49 -14.59
C SER A 25 13.72 5.03 -14.56
N ALA A 26 12.40 4.79 -14.53
CA ALA A 26 11.82 3.46 -14.65
C ALA A 26 11.71 2.95 -16.11
N ALA A 27 12.10 3.73 -17.12
CA ALA A 27 12.01 3.30 -18.51
C ALA A 27 12.88 2.06 -18.76
N GLY A 28 12.31 1.04 -19.39
CA GLY A 28 13.00 -0.24 -19.64
C GLY A 28 13.01 -1.20 -18.44
N HIS A 29 12.56 -0.78 -17.26
CA HIS A 29 12.27 -1.72 -16.17
C HIS A 29 10.98 -2.48 -16.47
N ASP A 30 11.01 -3.81 -16.23
CA ASP A 30 9.82 -4.64 -16.34
C ASP A 30 8.87 -4.38 -15.15
N VAL A 31 7.91 -3.50 -15.37
CA VAL A 31 6.81 -3.20 -14.44
C VAL A 31 5.59 -4.09 -14.66
N SER A 32 5.69 -5.10 -15.53
CA SER A 32 4.59 -6.04 -15.79
C SER A 32 4.42 -7.08 -14.70
N ILE A 33 5.32 -7.13 -13.70
CA ILE A 33 5.21 -8.03 -12.56
C ILE A 33 3.90 -7.77 -11.82
N MET A 34 2.92 -8.62 -12.08
CA MET A 34 1.66 -8.66 -11.36
C MET A 34 1.79 -9.55 -10.12
N PRO A 35 1.05 -9.26 -9.04
CA PRO A 35 0.98 -10.16 -7.91
C PRO A 35 0.49 -11.54 -8.37
N ARG A 36 1.18 -12.61 -7.95
CA ARG A 36 0.77 -13.99 -8.28
C ARG A 36 -0.59 -14.39 -7.69
N SER A 37 -1.15 -13.57 -6.80
CA SER A 37 -2.49 -13.78 -6.27
C SER A 37 -3.53 -13.11 -7.17
N THR A 38 -4.25 -13.90 -7.96
CA THR A 38 -5.42 -13.46 -8.73
C THR A 38 -6.70 -13.42 -7.89
N ARG A 39 -6.62 -13.73 -6.59
CA ARG A 39 -7.79 -13.79 -5.72
C ARG A 39 -8.35 -12.39 -5.45
N SER A 40 -9.36 -12.02 -6.22
CA SER A 40 -10.25 -10.92 -5.89
C SER A 40 -11.18 -11.36 -4.76
N ARG A 41 -11.18 -10.64 -3.64
CA ARG A 41 -12.11 -10.93 -2.52
C ARG A 41 -13.46 -10.29 -2.82
N THR A 42 -14.52 -11.05 -2.65
CA THR A 42 -15.88 -10.50 -2.83
C THR A 42 -16.20 -9.49 -1.71
N PRO A 43 -17.17 -8.58 -1.92
CA PRO A 43 -17.55 -7.60 -0.90
C PRO A 43 -17.95 -8.25 0.43
N ASP A 44 -18.63 -9.39 0.40
CA ASP A 44 -19.05 -10.16 1.57
C ASP A 44 -17.85 -10.74 2.34
N GLU A 45 -16.88 -11.37 1.67
CA GLU A 45 -15.65 -11.86 2.29
C GLU A 45 -14.86 -10.74 2.98
N LYS A 46 -14.87 -9.54 2.39
CA LYS A 46 -14.20 -8.37 2.95
C LYS A 46 -14.94 -7.86 4.19
N LEU A 47 -16.27 -7.79 4.13
CA LEU A 47 -17.10 -7.39 5.27
C LEU A 47 -16.94 -8.34 6.45
N GLU A 48 -16.95 -9.64 6.20
CA GLU A 48 -16.77 -10.64 7.26
C GLU A 48 -15.37 -10.55 7.88
N SER A 49 -14.34 -10.28 7.08
CA SER A 49 -13.00 -10.02 7.60
C SER A 49 -12.95 -8.84 8.57
N PHE A 50 -13.71 -7.77 8.31
CA PHE A 50 -13.80 -6.63 9.24
C PHE A 50 -14.56 -7.00 10.51
N ARG A 51 -15.68 -7.72 10.39
CA ARG A 51 -16.47 -8.19 11.54
C ARG A 51 -15.67 -9.11 12.45
N SER A 52 -14.92 -10.05 11.88
CA SER A 52 -14.03 -10.94 12.63
C SER A 52 -12.98 -10.17 13.42
N ARG A 53 -12.32 -9.18 12.80
CA ARG A 53 -11.35 -8.32 13.49
C ARG A 53 -11.98 -7.50 14.61
N ALA A 54 -13.17 -6.94 14.39
CA ALA A 54 -13.90 -6.20 15.41
C ALA A 54 -14.26 -7.08 16.62
N ARG A 55 -14.79 -8.29 16.37
CA ARG A 55 -15.10 -9.26 17.44
C ARG A 55 -13.88 -9.62 18.27
N ARG A 56 -12.73 -9.86 17.61
CA ARG A 56 -11.46 -10.14 18.30
C ARG A 56 -10.97 -8.97 19.14
N ALA A 57 -11.09 -7.74 18.64
CA ALA A 57 -10.69 -6.54 19.37
C ALA A 57 -11.54 -6.34 20.63
N VAL A 58 -12.86 -6.54 20.54
CA VAL A 58 -13.78 -6.45 21.69
C VAL A 58 -13.47 -7.56 22.71
N ALA A 59 -13.28 -8.80 22.25
CA ALA A 59 -12.96 -9.92 23.13
C ALA A 59 -11.60 -9.77 23.84
N ALA A 60 -10.65 -9.05 23.25
CA ALA A 60 -9.35 -8.77 23.87
C ALA A 60 -9.39 -7.65 24.93
N GLN A 61 -10.52 -6.92 25.03
CA GLN A 61 -10.72 -5.86 26.02
C GLN A 61 -11.55 -6.31 27.23
N ALA A 62 -12.13 -7.50 27.19
CA ALA A 62 -12.88 -8.14 28.27
C ALA A 62 -11.96 -9.04 29.11
#